data_AF-A0A7X1XDB8-F1
#
_entry.id   AF-A0A7X1XDB8-F1
#
_cell.length_a   1.000
_cell.length_b   1.000
_cell.length_c   1.000
_cell.angle_alpha   90.00
_cell.angle_beta   90.00
_cell.angle_gamma   90.00
#
_symmetry.space_group_name_H-M   'P 1'
#
loop_
_entity.id
_entity.type
_entity.pdbx_description
1 polymer ?
#
loop_
_entity_poly.entity_id
_entity_poly.type
_entity_poly.pdbx_seq_one_letter_code
_entity_poly.pdbx_strand_id
1 'polypeptide(L)'
;MSLLSGLLDHMPPTIAGDDKPTVTKPTTERTRLVMVERPAQLQASTYTNAANATPEWRKARDQYINHLMACRSCHAPTGRHCSAGAGLCAAYDRTPMKATR
;
A
#
# COMPACT_ATOMS: atom_id res chain seq x y z
N MET A 1 -1.94 30.47 -27.30
CA MET A 1 -0.83 29.68 -27.86
C MET A 1 -0.71 28.41 -27.05
N SER A 2 -1.24 27.28 -27.55
CA SER A 2 -1.40 26.04 -26.78
C SER A 2 -0.18 25.13 -26.98
N LEU A 3 0.41 24.65 -25.88
CA LEU A 3 1.67 23.87 -25.84
C LEU A 3 1.49 22.38 -26.21
N LEU A 4 0.38 22.00 -26.84
CA LEU A 4 -0.02 20.60 -27.05
C LEU A 4 0.28 20.05 -28.45
N SER A 5 0.73 20.87 -29.40
CA SER A 5 0.93 20.40 -30.78
C SER A 5 2.17 19.51 -30.99
N GLY A 6 3.16 19.51 -30.10
CA GLY A 6 4.42 18.77 -30.32
C GLY A 6 4.39 17.28 -29.95
N LEU A 7 3.34 16.76 -29.32
CA LEU A 7 3.33 15.37 -28.83
C LEU A 7 3.01 14.34 -29.93
N LEU A 8 2.39 14.76 -31.03
CA LEU A 8 1.98 13.87 -32.13
C LEU A 8 3.08 13.66 -33.18
N ASP A 9 4.12 14.50 -33.21
CA ASP A 9 5.22 14.44 -34.19
C ASP A 9 6.28 13.38 -33.84
N HIS A 10 6.08 12.62 -32.77
CA HIS A 10 7.08 11.67 -32.24
C HIS A 10 6.60 10.22 -32.23
N MET A 11 5.59 9.85 -33.01
CA MET A 11 5.24 8.43 -33.17
C MET A 11 6.23 7.79 -34.17
N PRO A 12 7.03 6.78 -33.76
CA PRO A 12 7.89 6.07 -34.70
C PRO A 12 7.02 5.30 -35.71
N PRO A 13 7.48 5.13 -36.96
CA PRO A 13 6.69 4.44 -37.97
C PRO A 13 6.49 2.97 -37.56
N THR A 14 5.26 2.49 -37.75
CA THR A 14 4.91 1.07 -37.65
C THR A 14 5.74 0.28 -38.65
N ILE A 15 6.73 -0.46 -38.15
CA ILE A 15 7.44 -1.49 -38.90
C ILE A 15 6.49 -2.67 -39.13
N ALA A 16 5.94 -2.74 -40.34
CA ALA A 16 5.41 -3.97 -40.89
C ALA A 16 6.60 -4.90 -41.14
N GLY A 17 6.74 -5.92 -40.30
CA GLY A 17 7.75 -6.97 -40.43
C GLY A 17 7.13 -8.31 -40.06
N ASP A 18 6.80 -9.09 -41.08
CA ASP A 18 6.69 -10.54 -40.99
C ASP A 18 8.04 -11.07 -40.50
N ASP A 19 8.13 -11.44 -39.22
CA ASP A 19 9.04 -12.48 -38.74
C ASP A 19 8.69 -12.85 -37.30
N LYS A 20 8.31 -14.11 -37.10
CA LYS A 20 7.99 -14.73 -35.82
C LYS A 20 9.22 -14.70 -34.89
N PRO A 21 9.20 -14.00 -33.74
CA PRO A 21 10.22 -14.17 -32.73
C PRO A 21 9.87 -15.41 -31.89
N THR A 22 10.65 -16.48 -32.09
CA THR A 22 10.70 -17.58 -31.13
C THR A 22 11.29 -17.05 -29.83
N VAL A 23 10.46 -16.93 -28.79
CA VAL A 23 10.90 -16.58 -27.44
C VAL A 23 11.76 -17.71 -26.88
N THR A 24 13.08 -17.58 -26.99
CA THR A 24 14.03 -18.31 -26.16
C THR A 24 13.98 -17.73 -24.76
N LYS A 25 13.58 -18.54 -23.78
CA LYS A 25 13.48 -18.15 -22.36
C LYS A 25 14.88 -17.78 -21.84
N PRO A 26 15.10 -16.56 -21.34
CA PRO A 26 16.28 -16.27 -20.53
C PRO A 26 16.05 -16.84 -19.13
N THR A 27 16.87 -17.83 -18.77
CA THR A 27 17.03 -18.36 -17.42
C THR A 27 17.29 -17.21 -16.46
N THR A 28 16.26 -16.81 -15.72
CA THR A 28 16.41 -15.86 -14.62
C THR A 28 16.74 -16.64 -13.37
N GLU A 29 18.00 -17.01 -13.27
CA GLU A 29 18.67 -17.33 -12.02
C GLU A 29 18.62 -16.07 -11.14
N ARG A 30 17.57 -15.90 -10.34
CA ARG A 30 17.46 -14.79 -9.39
C ARG A 30 17.23 -15.30 -7.98
N THR A 31 18.36 -15.33 -7.28
CA THR A 31 18.54 -15.02 -5.86
C THR A 31 17.78 -15.88 -4.87
N ARG A 32 18.47 -16.91 -4.38
CA ARG A 32 18.09 -17.69 -3.19
C ARG A 32 18.05 -16.75 -1.98
N LEU A 33 16.85 -16.47 -1.47
CA LEU A 33 16.65 -15.79 -0.19
C LEU A 33 17.18 -16.69 0.93
N VAL A 34 18.10 -16.18 1.75
CA VAL A 34 18.60 -16.87 2.94
C VAL A 34 18.01 -16.19 4.17
N MET A 35 17.37 -16.98 5.04
CA MET A 35 16.93 -16.51 6.34
C MET A 35 18.15 -16.23 7.21
N VAL A 36 18.35 -14.97 7.59
CA VAL A 36 19.29 -14.58 8.63
C VAL A 36 18.53 -14.53 9.95
N GLU A 37 18.96 -15.32 10.94
CA GLU A 37 18.40 -15.26 12.28
C GLU A 37 18.75 -13.90 12.89
N ARG A 38 17.72 -13.11 13.23
CA ARG A 38 17.89 -11.85 13.94
C ARG A 38 18.20 -12.17 15.41
N PRO A 39 19.30 -11.66 15.98
CA PRO A 39 19.59 -11.88 17.39
C PRO A 39 18.38 -11.49 18.25
N ALA A 40 18.06 -12.32 19.25
CA ALA A 40 16.93 -12.19 20.18
C ALA A 40 17.02 -10.97 21.12
N GLN A 41 17.70 -9.91 20.70
CA GLN A 41 17.94 -8.68 21.44
C GLN A 41 17.31 -7.47 20.74
N LEU A 42 16.18 -7.68 20.06
CA LEU A 42 15.19 -6.61 20.09
C LEU A 42 14.75 -6.55 21.54
N GLN A 43 15.44 -5.69 22.31
CA GLN A 43 14.92 -5.13 23.54
C GLN A 43 13.44 -4.93 23.27
N ALA A 44 12.59 -5.38 24.20
CA ALA A 44 11.20 -4.95 24.20
C ALA A 44 11.24 -3.43 24.40
N SER A 45 11.60 -2.72 23.33
CA SER A 45 11.27 -1.34 23.12
C SER A 45 9.84 -1.28 23.55
N THR A 46 9.52 -0.23 24.28
CA THR A 46 8.18 0.26 24.54
C THR A 46 7.38 0.52 23.26
N TYR A 47 7.63 -0.21 22.17
CA TYR A 47 6.73 -0.48 21.09
C TYR A 47 5.46 -1.08 21.66
N THR A 48 4.48 -0.20 21.73
CA THR A 48 3.07 -0.53 21.87
C THR A 48 2.70 -1.36 20.64
N ASN A 49 2.96 -2.67 20.68
CA ASN A 49 2.48 -3.57 19.64
C ASN A 49 0.97 -3.38 19.54
N ALA A 50 0.42 -3.29 18.33
CA ALA A 50 -1.02 -3.21 18.11
C ALA A 50 -1.79 -4.36 18.80
N ALA A 51 -1.15 -5.50 19.01
CA ALA A 51 -1.68 -6.62 19.79
C ALA A 51 -1.86 -6.29 21.29
N ASN A 52 -1.01 -5.42 21.86
CA ASN A 52 -1.09 -4.96 23.25
C ASN A 52 -1.96 -3.69 23.40
N ALA A 53 -2.56 -3.19 22.31
CA ALA A 53 -3.47 -2.06 22.37
C ALA A 53 -4.80 -2.44 23.05
N THR A 54 -5.48 -1.42 23.56
CA THR A 54 -6.83 -1.59 24.14
C THR A 54 -7.76 -2.29 23.13
N PRO A 55 -8.66 -3.17 23.58
CA PRO A 55 -9.65 -3.81 22.71
C PRO A 55 -10.46 -2.80 21.89
N GLU A 56 -10.77 -1.65 22.47
CA GLU A 56 -11.52 -0.55 21.85
C GLU A 56 -10.74 0.05 20.67
N TRP A 57 -9.44 0.31 20.86
CA TRP A 57 -8.58 0.80 19.79
C TRP A 57 -8.47 -0.20 18.64
N ARG A 58 -8.27 -1.48 18.96
CA ARG A 58 -8.23 -2.54 17.94
C ARG A 58 -9.53 -2.60 17.15
N LYS A 59 -10.67 -2.53 17.82
CA LYS A 59 -11.98 -2.51 17.17
C LYS A 59 -12.14 -1.30 16.24
N ALA A 60 -11.79 -0.10 16.69
CA ALA A 60 -11.87 1.12 15.87
C ALA A 60 -10.95 1.04 14.64
N ARG A 61 -9.73 0.52 14.82
CA ARG A 61 -8.77 0.28 13.74
C ARG A 61 -9.33 -0.69 12.70
N ASP A 62 -9.82 -1.83 13.15
CA ASP A 62 -10.29 -2.89 12.25
C ASP A 62 -11.53 -2.43 11.47
N GLN A 63 -12.43 -1.65 12.10
CA GLN A 63 -13.55 -1.01 11.40
C GLN A 63 -13.08 -0.04 10.31
N TYR A 64 -12.11 0.81 10.62
CA TYR A 64 -11.53 1.76 9.66
C TYR A 64 -10.84 1.04 8.49
N ILE A 65 -9.97 0.07 8.76
CA ILE A 65 -9.25 -0.69 7.73
C ILE A 65 -10.22 -1.48 6.86
N ASN A 66 -11.18 -2.21 7.45
CA ASN A 66 -12.17 -2.97 6.69
C ASN A 66 -12.98 -2.05 5.76
N HIS A 67 -13.34 -0.85 6.23
CA HIS A 67 -14.01 0.12 5.39
C HIS A 67 -13.13 0.62 4.24
N LEU A 68 -11.86 0.96 4.50
CA LEU A 68 -10.92 1.38 3.46
C LEU A 68 -10.76 0.31 2.38
N MET A 69 -10.69 -0.97 2.76
CA MET A 69 -10.52 -2.07 1.81
C MET A 69 -11.78 -2.36 0.98
N ALA A 70 -12.97 -2.09 1.53
CA ALA A 70 -14.25 -2.36 0.86
C ALA A 70 -14.80 -1.15 0.08
N CYS A 71 -14.45 0.09 0.47
CA CYS A 71 -15.05 1.30 -0.08
C CYS A 71 -14.23 1.88 -1.25
N ARG A 72 -14.77 1.78 -2.47
CA ARG A 72 -14.18 2.40 -3.68
C ARG A 72 -14.04 3.93 -3.63
N SER A 73 -14.84 4.58 -2.78
CA SER A 73 -14.81 6.04 -2.62
C SER A 73 -13.71 6.48 -1.64
N CYS A 74 -13.14 5.56 -0.88
CA CYS A 74 -11.99 5.82 -0.04
C CYS A 74 -10.70 5.49 -0.80
N HIS A 75 -9.66 6.30 -0.60
CA HIS A 75 -8.34 6.10 -1.19
C HIS A 75 -7.27 6.54 -0.20
N ALA A 76 -6.75 5.57 0.57
CA ALA A 76 -5.81 5.82 1.65
C ALA A 76 -4.52 6.55 1.21
N PRO A 77 -3.88 6.23 0.06
CA PRO A 77 -2.64 6.89 -0.36
C PRO A 77 -2.77 8.41 -0.58
N THR A 78 -3.97 8.89 -0.92
CA THR A 78 -4.23 10.32 -1.16
C THR A 78 -5.02 10.97 -0.04
N GLY A 79 -5.31 10.25 1.06
CA GLY A 79 -6.10 10.76 2.17
C GLY A 79 -7.55 11.08 1.82
N ARG A 80 -8.08 10.52 0.72
CA ARG A 80 -9.49 10.72 0.33
C ARG A 80 -10.37 9.73 1.10
N HIS A 81 -11.33 10.24 1.87
CA HIS A 81 -12.32 9.43 2.57
C HIS A 81 -13.74 9.83 2.18
N CYS A 82 -14.65 8.86 2.10
CA CYS A 82 -16.07 9.17 2.06
C CYS A 82 -16.54 9.65 3.45
N SER A 83 -17.76 10.18 3.57
CA SER A 83 -18.31 10.68 4.85
C SER A 83 -18.26 9.64 5.98
N ALA A 84 -18.64 8.39 5.69
CA ALA A 84 -18.56 7.29 6.65
C ALA A 84 -17.10 6.96 7.01
N GLY A 85 -16.21 6.91 6.01
CA GLY A 85 -14.78 6.68 6.21
C GLY A 85 -14.11 7.76 7.05
N ALA A 86 -14.49 9.03 6.86
CA ALA A 86 -14.00 10.16 7.66
C ALA A 86 -14.46 10.04 9.12
N GLY A 87 -15.70 9.61 9.35
CA GLY A 87 -16.20 9.30 10.69
C GLY A 87 -15.41 8.19 11.38
N LEU A 88 -15.10 7.11 10.66
CA LEU A 88 -14.28 6.00 11.16
C LEU A 88 -12.84 6.42 11.43
N CYS A 89 -12.24 7.23 10.55
CA CYS A 89 -10.90 7.79 10.74
C CYS A 89 -10.85 8.61 12.04
N ALA A 90 -11.81 9.53 12.21
CA ALA A 90 -11.87 10.36 13.41
C ALA A 90 -12.16 9.55 14.69
N ALA A 91 -12.92 8.45 14.60
CA ALA A 91 -13.13 7.54 15.73
C ALA A 91 -11.84 6.78 16.10
N TYR A 92 -11.11 6.29 15.10
CA TYR A 92 -9.81 5.65 15.28
C TYR A 92 -8.80 6.60 15.93
N ASP A 93 -8.67 7.83 15.42
CA ASP A 93 -7.69 8.81 15.91
C ASP A 93 -7.96 9.27 17.36
N ARG A 94 -9.24 9.33 17.76
CA ARG A 94 -9.63 9.70 19.14
C ARG A 94 -9.53 8.54 20.13
N THR A 95 -9.44 7.31 19.65
CA THR A 95 -9.37 6.16 20.56
C THR A 95 -7.94 6.03 21.08
N PRO A 96 -7.69 6.01 22.39
CA PRO A 96 -6.34 5.88 22.91
C PRO A 96 -5.84 4.44 22.76
N MET A 97 -4.66 4.29 22.17
CA MET A 97 -4.03 2.97 21.93
C MET A 97 -3.69 2.23 23.23
N LYS A 98 -3.33 2.98 24.28
CA LYS A 98 -3.07 2.49 25.64
C LYS A 98 -4.14 3.01 26.58
N ALA A 99 -4.54 2.22 27.56
CA ALA A 99 -5.41 2.72 28.62
C ALA A 99 -4.68 3.86 29.35
N THR A 100 -5.35 5.01 29.50
CA THR A 100 -4.92 6.05 30.42
C THR A 100 -5.11 5.52 31.83
N ARG A 101 -4.00 5.32 32.55
CA ARG A 101 -3.97 4.88 33.94
C ARG A 101 -4.36 6.02 34.88
#